data_AF-A0AAJ2JWS5-F1
#
_entry.id   AF-A0AAJ2JWS5-F1
#
_cell.length_a   1.000
_cell.length_b   1.000
_cell.length_c   1.000
_cell.angle_alpha   90.00
_cell.angle_beta   90.00
_cell.angle_gamma   90.00
#
_symmetry.space_group_name_H-M   'P 1'
#
loop_
_entity.id
_entity.type
_entity.pdbx_description
1 polymer ?
#
loop_
_entity_poly.entity_id
_entity_poly.type
_entity_poly.pdbx_seq_one_letter_code
_entity_poly.pdbx_strand_id
1 'polypeptide(L)'
;MKLLSRQYVLSVVVLLFSSFFPSNVKAQSQVEALKTLTLNNVSVQQFEEGYIKGITAPQELSVDQKDAILKLLIFTDEDIIDIPDSLKNQLLKEGGVKVNVSLDNMKHVYTDLN
;
A
#
# COMPACT_ATOMS: atom_id res chain seq x y z
N MET A 1 -36.44 13.82 -71.96
CA MET A 1 -36.41 15.30 -72.08
C MET A 1 -36.45 15.86 -70.64
N LYS A 2 -35.57 16.81 -70.34
CA LYS A 2 -35.19 17.31 -68.99
C LYS A 2 -36.37 17.62 -68.06
N LEU A 3 -36.18 17.40 -66.75
CA LEU A 3 -36.14 18.48 -65.76
C LEU A 3 -35.57 18.00 -64.41
N LEU A 4 -34.67 18.82 -63.89
CA LEU A 4 -33.85 18.63 -62.71
C LEU A 4 -34.66 18.83 -61.43
N SER A 5 -34.37 18.04 -60.40
CA SER A 5 -34.62 18.41 -59.01
C SER A 5 -33.29 18.23 -58.27
N ARG A 6 -32.53 19.32 -58.12
CA ARG A 6 -31.35 19.37 -57.25
C ARG A 6 -31.83 19.29 -55.80
N GLN A 7 -31.62 18.15 -55.16
CA GLN A 7 -31.78 18.04 -53.71
C GLN A 7 -30.43 18.31 -53.06
N TYR A 8 -30.36 19.43 -52.34
CA TYR A 8 -29.27 19.77 -51.44
C TYR A 8 -29.44 18.89 -50.20
N VAL A 9 -28.53 17.95 -49.99
CA VAL A 9 -28.47 17.24 -48.71
C VAL A 9 -27.19 17.63 -48.00
N LEU A 10 -27.43 18.31 -46.89
CA LEU A 10 -26.55 18.77 -45.83
C LEU A 10 -25.36 17.85 -45.59
N SER A 11 -24.16 18.41 -45.69
CA SER A 11 -22.95 17.79 -45.18
C SER A 11 -23.00 17.83 -43.65
N VAL A 12 -23.30 16.71 -43.01
CA VAL A 12 -23.12 16.57 -41.55
C VAL A 12 -21.68 16.10 -41.34
N VAL A 13 -20.81 17.07 -41.03
CA VAL A 13 -19.47 16.78 -40.51
C VAL A 13 -19.64 16.23 -39.10
N VAL A 14 -19.61 14.91 -38.96
CA VAL A 14 -19.44 14.27 -37.66
C VAL A 14 -17.96 14.41 -37.29
N LEU A 15 -17.65 15.43 -36.50
CA LEU A 15 -16.38 15.53 -35.79
C LEU A 15 -16.31 14.39 -34.78
N LEU A 16 -15.73 13.26 -35.21
CA LEU A 16 -15.25 12.21 -34.32
C LEU A 16 -14.15 12.81 -33.45
N PHE A 17 -14.54 13.31 -32.28
CA PHE A 17 -13.60 13.62 -31.19
C PHE A 17 -13.00 12.27 -30.75
N SER A 18 -11.84 11.94 -31.29
CA SER A 18 -11.02 10.81 -30.85
C SER A 18 -10.38 11.17 -29.50
N SER A 19 -11.13 10.98 -28.42
CA SER A 19 -10.58 10.95 -27.07
C SER A 19 -9.78 9.65 -26.88
N PHE A 20 -8.60 9.58 -27.50
CA PHE A 20 -7.54 8.68 -27.07
C PHE A 20 -7.02 9.15 -25.72
N PHE A 21 -7.63 8.67 -24.63
CA PHE A 21 -6.96 8.63 -23.34
C PHE A 21 -6.67 7.18 -22.99
N PRO A 22 -5.46 6.66 -23.24
CA PRO A 22 -5.01 5.49 -22.52
C PRO A 22 -4.60 5.95 -21.10
N SER A 23 -5.57 6.22 -20.24
CA SER A 23 -5.32 6.31 -18.80
C SER A 23 -5.25 4.89 -18.24
N ASN A 24 -4.22 4.15 -18.63
CA ASN A 24 -3.85 2.89 -18.00
C ASN A 24 -2.43 2.98 -17.45
N VAL A 25 -2.15 4.09 -16.75
CA VAL A 25 -1.08 4.09 -15.75
C VAL A 25 -1.68 3.44 -14.51
N LYS A 26 -1.78 2.10 -14.52
CA LYS A 26 -1.71 1.36 -13.27
C LYS A 26 -0.33 1.68 -12.71
N ALA A 27 -0.28 2.58 -11.73
CA ALA A 27 0.84 2.66 -10.81
C ALA A 27 0.87 1.34 -10.01
N GLN A 28 1.30 0.27 -10.66
CA GLN A 28 1.68 -0.95 -9.99
C GLN A 28 3.05 -0.64 -9.40
N SER A 29 3.04 -0.05 -8.20
CA SER A 29 4.20 -0.05 -7.33
C SER A 29 4.46 -1.52 -6.97
N GLN A 30 5.14 -2.24 -7.86
CA GLN A 30 5.73 -3.53 -7.55
C GLN A 30 6.95 -3.21 -6.70
N VAL A 31 6.72 -2.99 -5.41
CA VAL A 31 7.80 -3.22 -4.45
C VAL A 31 8.00 -4.73 -4.50
N GLU A 32 8.99 -5.19 -5.26
CA GLU A 32 9.34 -6.60 -5.30
C GLU A 32 9.97 -6.97 -3.96
N ALA A 33 9.51 -8.07 -3.37
CA ALA A 33 10.10 -8.59 -2.15
C ALA A 33 11.53 -9.04 -2.45
N LEU A 34 12.51 -8.31 -1.94
CA LEU A 34 13.93 -8.57 -2.19
C LEU A 34 14.42 -9.87 -1.57
N LYS A 35 13.77 -10.33 -0.49
CA LYS A 35 14.20 -11.51 0.23
C LYS A 35 13.02 -12.32 0.74
N THR A 36 13.03 -13.61 0.45
CA THR A 36 12.15 -14.57 1.10
C THR A 36 12.94 -15.25 2.22
N LEU A 37 12.47 -15.09 3.46
CA LEU A 37 13.03 -15.73 4.64
C LEU A 37 12.14 -16.90 5.04
N THR A 38 12.74 -18.06 5.35
CA THR A 38 12.01 -19.19 5.90
C THR A 38 12.23 -19.23 7.40
N LEU A 39 11.17 -18.97 8.17
CA LEU A 39 11.16 -19.02 9.63
C LEU A 39 10.24 -20.16 10.08
N ASN A 40 10.78 -21.18 10.72
CA ASN A 40 9.98 -22.28 11.30
C ASN A 40 8.94 -22.85 10.30
N ASN A 41 9.38 -23.12 9.07
CA ASN A 41 8.55 -23.59 7.93
C ASN A 41 7.54 -22.59 7.35
N VAL A 42 7.62 -21.31 7.73
CA VAL A 42 6.79 -20.23 7.17
C VAL A 42 7.66 -19.36 6.27
N SER A 43 7.16 -19.06 5.08
CA SER A 43 7.81 -18.18 4.12
C SER A 43 7.37 -16.74 4.33
N VAL A 44 8.32 -15.85 4.63
CA VAL A 44 8.08 -14.44 4.95
C VAL A 44 8.82 -13.59 3.92
N GLN A 45 8.10 -12.66 3.30
CA GLN A 45 8.66 -11.77 2.28
C GLN A 45 9.08 -10.45 2.92
N GLN A 46 10.37 -10.12 2.83
CA GLN A 46 10.98 -8.90 3.35
C GLN A 46 11.46 -7.98 2.22
N PHE A 47 11.26 -6.67 2.41
CA PHE A 47 11.63 -5.59 1.49
C PHE A 47 12.90 -4.85 1.97
N GLU A 48 13.42 -3.94 1.14
CA GLU A 48 14.76 -3.34 1.27
C GLU A 48 14.98 -2.53 2.56
N GLU A 49 13.92 -1.98 3.15
CA GLU A 49 13.98 -1.20 4.40
C GLU A 49 13.55 -2.01 5.63
N GLY A 50 13.52 -3.35 5.52
CA GLY A 50 13.11 -4.23 6.61
C GLY A 50 11.61 -4.44 6.74
N TYR A 51 10.78 -3.80 5.90
CA TYR A 51 9.35 -4.06 5.86
C TYR A 51 9.06 -5.52 5.53
N ILE A 52 8.00 -6.06 6.11
CA ILE A 52 7.49 -7.39 5.81
C ILE A 52 6.15 -7.27 5.11
N LYS A 53 5.92 -8.12 4.12
CA LYS A 53 4.63 -8.26 3.47
C LYS A 53 3.62 -8.91 4.41
N GLY A 54 2.41 -8.36 4.46
CA GLY A 54 1.30 -8.92 5.23
C GLY A 54 1.05 -10.41 4.92
N ILE A 55 0.78 -11.17 5.98
CA ILE A 55 0.49 -12.61 5.95
C ILE A 55 -1.02 -12.80 5.84
N THR A 56 -1.47 -13.65 4.93
CA THR A 56 -2.91 -13.82 4.66
C THR A 56 -3.67 -14.49 5.81
N ALA A 57 -3.05 -15.45 6.50
CA ALA A 57 -3.66 -16.25 7.57
C ALA A 57 -2.79 -16.33 8.83
N PRO A 58 -2.53 -15.20 9.53
CA PRO A 58 -1.66 -15.18 10.69
C PRO A 58 -2.22 -15.97 11.88
N GLN A 59 -3.53 -16.19 11.93
CA GLN A 59 -4.19 -17.02 12.95
C GLN A 59 -3.81 -18.51 12.88
N GLU A 60 -3.32 -18.98 11.73
CA GLU A 60 -2.88 -20.37 11.54
C GLU A 60 -1.44 -20.59 12.03
N LEU A 61 -0.73 -19.50 12.33
CA LEU A 61 0.63 -19.55 12.85
C LEU A 61 0.63 -19.91 14.34
N SER A 62 1.60 -20.72 14.74
CA SER A 62 1.92 -20.93 16.16
C SER A 62 2.43 -19.64 16.81
N VAL A 63 2.31 -19.55 18.13
CA VAL A 63 2.78 -18.38 18.90
C VAL A 63 4.26 -18.11 18.62
N ASP A 64 5.10 -19.15 18.64
CA ASP A 64 6.54 -19.03 18.38
C ASP A 64 6.85 -18.48 16.96
N GLN A 65 6.03 -18.86 15.97
CA GLN A 65 6.15 -18.32 14.61
C GLN A 65 5.76 -16.84 14.57
N LYS A 66 4.66 -16.45 15.21
CA LYS A 66 4.24 -15.05 15.28
C LYS A 66 5.31 -14.19 15.94
N ASP A 67 5.86 -14.65 17.05
CA ASP A 67 6.88 -13.93 17.81
C ASP A 67 8.18 -13.81 17.00
N ALA A 68 8.60 -14.87 16.30
CA ALA A 68 9.76 -14.81 15.41
C ALA A 68 9.58 -13.78 14.27
N ILE A 69 8.37 -13.66 13.71
CA ILE A 69 8.08 -12.69 12.65
C ILE A 69 8.00 -11.26 13.21
N LEU A 70 7.42 -11.08 14.40
CA LEU A 70 7.41 -9.78 15.08
C LEU A 70 8.83 -9.26 15.37
N LYS A 71 9.78 -10.14 15.70
CA LYS A 71 11.20 -9.77 15.83
C LYS A 71 11.79 -9.23 14.53
N LEU A 72 11.38 -9.75 13.37
CA LEU A 72 11.80 -9.20 12.08
C LEU A 72 11.23 -7.79 11.84
N LEU A 73 10.09 -7.46 12.47
CA LEU A 73 9.48 -6.14 12.47
C LEU A 73 10.11 -5.17 13.49
N ILE A 74 11.24 -5.55 14.12
CA ILE A 74 11.98 -4.75 15.12
C ILE A 74 11.23 -4.62 16.47
N PHE A 75 10.35 -5.57 16.79
CA PHE A 75 9.83 -5.71 18.15
C PHE A 75 10.83 -6.45 19.04
N THR A 76 11.02 -5.97 20.26
CA THR A 76 11.82 -6.64 21.29
C THR A 76 11.02 -7.76 21.95
N ASP A 77 11.69 -8.67 22.67
CA ASP A 77 11.01 -9.69 23.48
C ASP A 77 10.05 -9.07 24.50
N GLU A 78 10.44 -7.96 25.10
CA GLU A 78 9.62 -7.19 26.05
C GLU A 78 8.36 -6.65 25.38
N ASP A 79 8.48 -6.05 24.18
CA ASP A 79 7.30 -5.57 23.44
C ASP A 79 6.32 -6.72 23.15
N ILE A 80 6.85 -7.89 22.74
CA ILE A 80 6.05 -9.02 22.28
C ILE A 80 5.23 -9.66 23.40
N ILE A 81 5.72 -9.62 24.64
CA ILE A 81 5.03 -10.18 25.81
C ILE A 81 3.73 -9.40 26.10
N ASP A 82 3.76 -8.08 25.94
CA ASP A 82 2.63 -7.21 26.28
C ASP A 82 1.61 -7.07 25.14
N ILE A 83 1.93 -7.56 23.94
CA ILE A 83 1.02 -7.50 22.78
C ILE A 83 0.00 -8.65 22.87
N PRO A 84 -1.31 -8.36 22.92
CA PRO A 84 -2.34 -9.40 22.88
C PRO A 84 -2.33 -10.14 21.54
N ASP A 85 -2.66 -11.43 21.53
CA ASP A 85 -2.59 -12.27 20.32
C ASP A 85 -3.44 -11.71 19.16
N SER A 86 -4.60 -11.10 19.46
CA SER A 86 -5.44 -10.43 18.45
C SER A 86 -4.69 -9.31 17.73
N LEU A 87 -3.88 -8.53 18.46
CA LEU A 87 -3.07 -7.46 17.90
C LEU A 87 -1.86 -8.03 17.15
N LYS A 88 -1.24 -9.11 17.63
CA LYS A 88 -0.21 -9.85 16.87
C LYS A 88 -0.75 -10.27 15.50
N ASN A 89 -1.94 -10.87 15.46
CA ASN A 89 -2.58 -11.29 14.21
C ASN A 89 -2.84 -10.11 13.28
N GLN A 90 -3.29 -8.97 13.81
CA GLN A 90 -3.53 -7.77 13.01
C GLN A 90 -2.22 -7.21 12.42
N LEU A 91 -1.19 -7.04 13.24
CA LEU A 91 0.12 -6.54 12.81
C LEU A 91 0.73 -7.44 11.72
N LEU A 92 0.65 -8.76 11.88
CA LEU A 92 1.17 -9.70 10.89
C LEU A 92 0.34 -9.72 9.61
N LYS A 93 -0.98 -9.47 9.69
CA LYS A 93 -1.87 -9.37 8.53
C LYS A 93 -1.58 -8.14 7.68
N GLU A 94 -1.37 -7.01 8.35
CA GLU A 94 -1.06 -5.73 7.69
C GLU A 94 0.38 -5.70 7.16
N GLY A 95 1.32 -6.31 7.90
CA GLY A 95 2.75 -6.22 7.61
C GLY A 95 3.32 -4.86 8.02
N GLY A 96 4.45 -4.47 7.43
CA GLY A 96 5.10 -3.19 7.70
C GLY A 96 6.42 -3.32 8.45
N VAL A 97 6.78 -2.32 9.27
CA VAL A 97 7.96 -2.29 10.16
C VAL A 97 7.66 -1.40 11.36
N LYS A 98 8.17 -1.71 12.55
CA LYS A 98 8.02 -0.81 13.72
C LYS A 98 8.81 0.47 13.48
N VAL A 99 8.14 1.61 13.62
CA VAL A 99 8.76 2.94 13.55
C VAL A 99 8.61 3.65 14.88
N ASN A 100 9.73 4.16 15.42
CA ASN A 100 9.73 4.98 16.61
C ASN A 100 9.43 6.43 16.23
N VAL A 101 8.30 6.96 16.71
CA VAL A 101 7.93 8.37 16.52
C VAL A 101 8.32 9.14 17.78
N SER A 102 9.07 10.22 17.63
CA SER A 102 9.31 11.19 18.70
C SER A 102 8.42 12.41 18.48
N LEU A 103 7.69 12.81 19.52
CA LEU A 103 6.83 13.98 19.50
C LEU A 103 7.59 15.13 20.15
N ASP A 104 8.09 16.06 19.34
CA ASP A 104 8.74 17.26 19.85
C ASP A 104 7.68 18.36 20.04
N ASN A 105 7.49 18.78 21.30
CA ASN A 105 6.51 19.81 21.64
C ASN A 105 7.08 21.18 21.27
N MET A 106 6.63 21.74 20.14
CA MET A 106 6.97 23.10 19.75
C MET A 106 6.43 24.10 20.79
N LYS A 107 7.34 24.81 21.47
CA LYS A 107 6.99 25.87 22.42
C LYS A 107 6.45 27.08 21.67
N HIS A 108 5.16 27.37 21.82
CA HIS A 108 4.57 28.60 21.30
C HIS A 108 5.07 29.80 22.14
N VAL A 109 5.86 30.69 21.53
CA VAL A 109 6.25 31.97 22.12
C VAL A 109 5.26 33.03 21.64
N TYR A 110 4.43 33.53 22.56
CA TYR A 110 3.61 34.72 22.32
C TYR A 110 4.42 35.94 22.71
N THR A 111 4.87 36.70 21.71
CA THR A 111 5.52 37.99 21.95
C THR A 111 4.44 39.07 21.85
N ASP A 112 4.17 39.75 22.96
CA ASP A 112 3.26 40.89 22.97
C ASP A 112 3.94 42.09 22.29
N LEU A 113 3.19 42.80 21.43
CA LEU A 113 3.67 43.99 20.73
C LEU A 113 3.30 45.21 21.59
N ASN A 114 4.27 45.68 22.36
CA ASN A 114 4.18 46.90 23.16
C ASN A 114 4.41 48.16 22.31
#